data_AF-D1CSL3-F1
#
_entry.id   AF-D1CSL3-F1
#
_cell.length_a   1.000
_cell.length_b   1.000
_cell.length_c   1.000
_cell.angle_alpha   90.00
_cell.angle_beta   90.00
_cell.angle_gamma   90.00
#
_symmetry.space_group_name_H-M   'P 1'
#
loop_
_entity.id
_entity.type
_entity.pdbx_description
1 polymer ?
#
loop_
_entity_poly.entity_id
_entity_poly.type
_entity_poly.pdbx_seq_one_letter_code
_entity_poly.pdbx_strand_id
1 'polypeptide(L)' 'MSTIEESLRAISERVKSHSSTMATEEAVKTAVVLPFLRSLGYEVFDPTEVIPEFTADAVGKKGEKVDYA' A
#
# COMPACT_ATOMS: atom_id res chain seq x y z
N MET A 1 11.47 -0.49 -17.97
CA MET A 1 10.42 -0.68 -16.96
C MET A 1 10.72 -1.99 -16.27
N SER A 2 10.84 -1.99 -14.94
CA SER A 2 10.98 -3.24 -14.19
C SER A 2 9.66 -4.02 -14.26
N THR A 3 9.73 -5.34 -14.33
CA THR A 3 8.53 -6.17 -14.28
C THR A 3 7.90 -6.11 -12.88
N ILE A 4 6.64 -6.51 -12.77
CA ILE A 4 5.99 -6.67 -11.47
C ILE A 4 6.77 -7.65 -10.59
N GLU A 5 7.32 -8.72 -11.16
CA GLU A 5 8.09 -9.74 -10.45
C GLU A 5 9.37 -9.18 -9.84
N GLU A 6 10.09 -8.32 -10.58
CA GLU A 6 11.28 -7.61 -10.09
C GLU A 6 10.91 -6.65 -8.96
N SER A 7 9.81 -5.92 -9.12
CA SER A 7 9.31 -4.99 -8.10
C SER A 7 8.91 -5.72 -6.81
N LEU A 8 8.24 -6.86 -6.93
CA LEU A 8 7.87 -7.72 -5.78
C LEU A 8 9.10 -8.30 -5.09
N ARG A 9 10.13 -8.71 -5.85
CA ARG A 9 11.41 -9.15 -5.27
C ARG A 9 12.07 -8.04 -4.45
N ALA A 10 12.13 -6.82 -4.99
CA ALA A 10 12.70 -5.67 -4.30
C ALA A 10 11.92 -5.33 -3.00
N ILE A 11 10.58 -5.38 -3.04
CA ILE A 11 9.74 -5.18 -1.86
C ILE A 11 9.99 -6.28 -0.83
N SER A 12 10.08 -7.55 -1.26
CA SER A 12 10.37 -8.69 -0.36
C SER A 12 11.72 -8.54 0.34
N GLU A 13 12.76 -8.14 -0.40
CA GLU A 13 14.09 -7.89 0.16
C GLU A 13 14.06 -6.74 1.18
N ARG A 14 13.37 -5.64 0.86
CA ARG A 14 13.19 -4.52 1.78
C ARG A 14 12.53 -4.94 3.08
N VAL A 15 11.47 -5.75 3.02
CA VAL A 15 10.80 -6.26 4.22
C VAL A 15 11.77 -7.07 5.07
N LYS A 16 12.59 -7.94 4.45
CA LYS A 16 13.57 -8.75 5.17
C LYS A 16 14.66 -7.89 5.83
N SER A 17 15.17 -6.87 5.14
CA SER A 17 16.29 -6.06 5.64
C SER A 17 15.87 -4.94 6.60
N HIS A 18 14.66 -4.41 6.47
CA HIS A 18 14.21 -3.21 7.19
C HIS A 18 13.00 -3.44 8.10
N SER A 19 12.53 -4.68 8.29
CA SER A 19 11.38 -5.00 9.16
C SER A 19 11.46 -4.36 10.55
N SER A 20 12.63 -4.41 11.19
CA SER A 20 12.85 -3.82 12.52
C SER A 20 12.74 -2.30 12.56
N THR A 21 12.88 -1.61 11.42
CA THR A 21 12.76 -0.16 11.32
C THR A 21 11.34 0.32 10.99
N MET A 22 10.49 -0.57 10.44
CA MET A 22 9.09 -0.28 10.09
C MET A 22 8.15 -0.62 11.25
N ALA A 23 8.36 0.03 12.40
CA ALA A 23 7.67 -0.32 13.65
C ALA A 23 6.20 0.14 13.73
N THR A 24 5.76 1.02 12.83
CA THR A 24 4.40 1.56 12.81
C THR A 24 3.66 1.12 11.55
N GLU A 25 2.33 1.08 11.63
CA GLU A 25 1.46 0.81 10.50
C GLU A 25 1.74 1.76 9.33
N GLU A 26 1.87 3.05 9.61
CA GLU A 26 2.20 4.07 8.60
C GLU A 26 3.57 3.82 7.92
N ALA A 27 4.56 3.38 8.69
CA ALA A 27 5.87 3.04 8.13
C ALA A 27 5.78 1.83 7.18
N VAL A 28 4.99 0.81 7.52
CA VAL A 28 4.77 -0.36 6.66
C VAL A 28 3.96 0.01 5.42
N LYS A 29 2.88 0.78 5.59
CA LYS A 29 2.05 1.32 4.51
C LYS A 29 2.91 2.07 3.49
N THR A 30 3.74 3.00 3.95
CA THR A 30 4.62 3.79 3.09
C THR A 30 5.75 2.97 2.45
N ALA A 31 6.42 2.09 3.20
CA ALA A 31 7.61 1.39 2.72
C ALA A 31 7.32 0.13 1.89
N VAL A 32 6.12 -0.44 2.04
CA VAL A 32 5.74 -1.75 1.46
C VAL A 32 4.45 -1.65 0.64
N VAL A 33 3.36 -1.15 1.22
CA VAL A 33 2.03 -1.16 0.56
C VAL A 33 1.96 -0.19 -0.61
N LEU A 34 2.40 1.06 -0.44
CA LEU A 34 2.42 2.04 -1.55
C LEU A 34 3.33 1.59 -2.71
N PRO A 35 4.55 1.08 -2.47
CA PRO A 35 5.37 0.49 -3.54
C PRO A 35 4.72 -0.71 -4.23
N PHE A 36 3.94 -1.50 -3.49
CA PHE A 36 3.18 -2.62 -4.07
C PHE A 36 2.03 -2.14 -4.96
N LEU A 37 1.25 -1.14 -4.53
CA LEU A 37 0.22 -0.53 -5.39
C LEU A 37 0.83 0.07 -6.66
N ARG A 38 1.98 0.77 -6.54
CA ARG A 38 2.71 1.27 -7.70
C ARG A 38 3.18 0.16 -8.63
N SER A 39 3.58 -1.01 -8.11
CA SER A 39 4.01 -2.14 -8.95
C SER A 39 2.86 -2.79 -9.72
N LEU A 40 1.62 -2.63 -9.25
CA LEU A 40 0.40 -2.98 -9.97
C LEU A 40 0.00 -1.94 -11.03
N GLY A 41 0.66 -0.78 -11.04
CA GLY A 41 0.43 0.28 -12.03
C GLY A 41 -0.42 1.46 -11.53
N TYR A 42 -0.81 1.49 -10.25
CA TYR A 42 -1.57 2.60 -9.68
C TYR A 42 -0.68 3.83 -9.41
N GLU A 43 -1.18 5.04 -9.68
CA GLU A 43 -0.56 6.27 -9.19
C GLU A 43 -0.98 6.60 -7.76
N VAL A 44 -0.17 6.14 -6.80
CA VAL A 44 -0.37 6.34 -5.36
C VAL A 44 -0.36 7.79 -4.88
N PHE A 45 -0.01 8.74 -5.75
CA PHE A 45 -0.06 10.18 -5.45
C PHE A 45 -1.19 10.90 -6.18
N ASP A 46 -1.95 10.20 -7.03
CA ASP A 46 -3.17 10.72 -7.63
C ASP A 46 -4.36 10.39 -6.70
N PRO A 47 -4.94 11.38 -6.00
CA PRO A 47 -6.07 11.15 -5.09
C PRO A 47 -7.36 10.78 -5.82
N THR A 48 -7.38 10.80 -7.15
CA THR A 48 -8.50 10.29 -7.96
C THR A 48 -8.36 8.80 -8.26
N GLU A 49 -7.18 8.22 -8.05
CA GLU A 49 -6.89 6.81 -8.28
C GLU A 49 -6.65 6.04 -6.98
N VAL A 50 -5.93 6.62 -6.01
CA VAL A 50 -5.68 5.99 -4.70
C VAL A 50 -6.10 6.95 -3.59
N ILE A 51 -7.15 6.57 -2.87
CA ILE A 51 -7.69 7.36 -1.76
C ILE A 51 -7.30 6.71 -0.43
N PRO A 52 -6.47 7.37 0.40
CA PRO A 52 -6.16 6.85 1.73
C PRO A 52 -7.35 6.97 2.68
N GLU A 53 -7.48 6.04 3.62
CA GLU A 53 -8.48 6.09 4.71
C GLU A 53 -9.93 6.24 4.21
N PHE A 54 -10.24 5.59 3.08
CA PHE A 54 -11.52 5.70 2.40
C PHE A 54 -12.64 5.07 3.23
N THR A 55 -13.76 5.79 3.36
CA THR A 55 -14.95 5.27 4.06
C THR A 55 -15.76 4.40 3.11
N ALA A 56 -15.70 3.09 3.32
CA ALA A 56 -16.37 2.08 2.52
C ALA A 56 -17.57 1.52 3.28
N ASP A 57 -18.70 2.23 3.20
CA ASP A 57 -19.96 1.75 3.79
C ASP A 57 -20.47 0.50 3.06
N ALA A 58 -20.78 -0.55 3.82
CA ALA A 58 -21.40 -1.77 3.31
C ALA A 58 -22.78 -1.98 3.97
N VAL A 59 -23.65 -2.77 3.34
CA VAL A 59 -24.96 -3.11 3.93
C VAL A 59 -24.75 -3.74 5.31
N GLY A 60 -25.20 -3.05 6.36
CA GLY A 60 -25.03 -3.48 7.75
C GLY A 60 -23.73 -3.04 8.44
N LYS A 61 -22.83 -2.32 7.77
CA LYS A 61 -21.61 -1.76 8.36
C LYS A 61 -21.40 -0.31 7.90
N LYS A 62 -21.67 0.64 8.80
CA LYS A 62 -21.60 2.08 8.55
C LYS A 62 -20.39 2.67 9.26
N GLY A 63 -19.59 3.46 8.54
CA GLY A 63 -18.38 4.11 9.04
C GLY A 63 -17.12 3.26 8.97
N GLU A 64 -17.14 2.12 8.26
CA GLU A 64 -15.95 1.30 8.05
C GLU A 64 -14.97 2.02 7.13
N LYS A 65 -13.68 1.95 7.48
CA LYS A 65 -12.61 2.54 6.70
C LYS A 65 -11.70 1.45 6.15
N VAL A 66 -11.22 1.68 4.93
CA VAL A 66 -10.14 0.91 4.33
C VAL A 66 -8.93 1.81 4.15
N ASP A 67 -7.74 1.23 4.19
CA ASP A 67 -6.49 1.98 4.15
C ASP A 67 -6.28 2.69 2.80
N TYR A 68 -6.63 2.01 1.71
CA TYR A 68 -6.54 2.51 0.33
C TYR A 68 -7.73 1.97 -0.48
N ALA A 69 -8.35 2.82 -1.30
CA ALA A 69 -9.41 2.48 -2.25
C ALA A 69 -9.18 3.14 -3.61
#